data_AF-A0A5J6VVA8-F1
#
_entry.id   AF-A0A5J6VVA8-F1
#
_cell.length_a   1.000
_cell.length_b   1.000
_cell.length_c   1.000
_cell.angle_alpha   90.00
_cell.angle_beta   90.00
_cell.angle_gamma   90.00
#
_symmetry.space_group_name_H-M   'P 1'
#
loop_
_entity.id
_entity.type
_entity.pdbx_description
1 polymer ?
#
loop_
_entity_poly.entity_id
_entity_poly.type
_entity_poly.pdbx_seq_one_letter_code
_entity_poly.pdbx_strand_id
1 'polypeptide(L)'
;MTTESANCFVLAEMRTHHFTFQGTGEDREAARRALLHAWQVHRNRLVQRYPECRDRILDEKHIEFRFRISYQEMGADTCYPSISPGTGVRP
;
A
#
# COMPACT_ATOMS: atom_id res chain seq x y z
N MET A 1 -0.65 -20.38 27.95
CA MET A 1 0.08 -19.22 27.42
C MET A 1 -0.22 -19.15 25.93
N THR A 2 -1.22 -18.36 25.56
CA THR A 2 -1.54 -18.06 24.16
C THR A 2 -0.41 -17.19 23.63
N THR A 3 0.42 -17.75 22.76
CA THR A 3 1.41 -17.01 22.00
C THR A 3 0.64 -15.94 21.22
N GLU A 4 0.73 -14.70 21.69
CA GLU A 4 0.38 -13.52 20.91
C GLU A 4 1.08 -13.68 19.56
N SER A 5 0.30 -14.00 18.53
CA SER A 5 0.74 -13.76 17.16
C SER A 5 1.01 -12.27 17.10
N ALA A 6 2.29 -11.89 17.24
CA ALA A 6 2.74 -10.55 16.95
C ALA A 6 2.25 -10.26 15.53
N ASN A 7 1.16 -9.48 15.42
CA ASN A 7 0.53 -9.14 14.15
C ASN A 7 1.45 -8.16 13.42
N CYS A 8 2.56 -8.69 12.91
CA CYS A 8 3.47 -7.98 12.05
C CYS A 8 2.85 -7.95 10.66
N PHE A 9 2.69 -6.77 10.09
CA PHE A 9 2.29 -6.63 8.70
C PHE A 9 3.33 -5.82 7.94
N VAL A 10 3.43 -6.11 6.66
CA VAL A 10 4.32 -5.41 5.74
C VAL A 10 3.50 -4.41 4.95
N LEU A 11 3.98 -3.18 4.88
CA LEU A 11 3.52 -2.16 3.95
C LEU A 11 4.48 -2.14 2.75
N ALA A 12 3.96 -2.44 1.57
CA ALA A 12 4.61 -2.15 0.31
C ALA A 12 4.14 -0.77 -0.18
N GLU A 13 5.08 0.06 -0.65
CA GLU A 13 4.78 1.38 -1.21
C GLU A 13 5.53 1.60 -2.53
N MET A 14 4.84 2.15 -3.51
CA MET A 14 5.38 2.52 -4.82
C MET A 14 4.97 3.95 -5.15
N ARG A 15 5.96 4.82 -5.34
CA ARG A 15 5.76 6.22 -5.69
C ARG A 15 6.03 6.45 -7.17
N THR A 16 4.99 6.92 -7.87
CA THR A 16 5.10 7.48 -9.21
C THR A 16 5.20 9.00 -9.12
N HIS A 17 5.30 9.69 -10.27
CA HIS A 17 5.37 11.16 -10.27
C HIS A 17 4.09 11.81 -9.68
N HIS A 18 2.91 11.21 -9.90
CA HIS A 18 1.63 11.82 -9.51
C HIS A 18 0.83 11.02 -8.49
N PHE A 19 1.20 9.76 -8.25
CA PHE A 19 0.43 8.84 -7.41
C PHE A 19 1.35 8.03 -6.51
N THR A 20 0.88 7.77 -5.29
CA THR A 20 1.46 6.78 -4.38
C THR A 20 0.51 5.60 -4.30
N PHE A 21 1.03 4.40 -4.54
CA PHE A 21 0.30 3.14 -4.40
C PHE A 21 0.83 2.39 -3.20
N GLN A 22 -0.09 1.84 -2.41
CA GLN A 22 0.23 1.13 -1.18
C GLN A 22 -0.51 -0.21 -1.16
N GLY A 23 0.13 -1.21 -0.59
CA GLY A 23 -0.45 -2.53 -0.35
C GLY A 23 0.05 -3.06 0.98
N THR A 24 -0.81 -3.73 1.73
CA THR A 24 -0.47 -4.35 3.01
C THR A 24 -0.66 -5.86 2.94
N GLY A 25 0.12 -6.60 3.73
CA GLY A 25 0.00 -8.04 3.83
C GLY A 25 0.79 -8.60 5.01
N GLU A 26 0.56 -9.88 5.31
CA GLU A 26 1.27 -10.61 6.38
C GLU A 26 2.76 -10.79 6.06
N ASP A 27 3.13 -10.73 4.77
CA ASP A 27 4.49 -10.79 4.27
C ASP A 27 4.72 -9.81 3.10
N ARG A 28 5.98 -9.71 2.65
CA ARG A 28 6.38 -8.82 1.54
C ARG A 28 5.67 -9.16 0.23
N GLU A 29 5.44 -10.44 -0.06
CA GLU A 29 4.83 -10.84 -1.31
C GLU A 29 3.32 -10.56 -1.31
N ALA A 30 2.64 -10.78 -0.19
CA ALA A 30 1.24 -10.41 0.02
C ALA A 30 1.06 -8.89 -0.11
N ALA A 31 1.93 -8.10 0.54
CA ALA A 31 1.91 -6.64 0.43
C ALA A 31 2.19 -6.17 -1.01
N ARG A 32 3.14 -6.80 -1.71
CA ARG A 32 3.45 -6.53 -3.12
C ARG A 32 2.24 -6.82 -4.01
N ARG A 33 1.61 -7.98 -3.89
CA ARG A 33 0.40 -8.32 -4.66
C ARG A 33 -0.73 -7.33 -4.42
N ALA A 34 -0.95 -6.92 -3.16
CA ALA A 34 -1.97 -5.93 -2.83
C ALA A 34 -1.69 -4.57 -3.50
N LEU A 35 -0.43 -4.14 -3.53
CA LEU A 35 0.00 -2.92 -4.19
C LEU A 35 -0.19 -3.00 -5.71
N LEU A 36 0.22 -4.10 -6.34
CA LEU A 36 0.10 -4.29 -7.79
C LEU A 36 -1.37 -4.35 -8.22
N HIS A 37 -2.23 -4.97 -7.41
CA HIS A 37 -3.67 -4.94 -7.59
C HIS A 37 -4.23 -3.50 -7.53
N ALA A 38 -3.80 -2.69 -6.54
CA ALA A 38 -4.21 -1.29 -6.44
C ALA A 38 -3.80 -0.48 -7.67
N TRP A 39 -2.58 -0.69 -8.19
CA TRP A 39 -2.14 -0.12 -9.46
C TRP A 39 -3.04 -0.56 -10.62
N GLN A 40 -3.31 -1.86 -10.75
CA GLN A 40 -4.08 -2.41 -11.86
C GLN A 40 -5.50 -1.84 -11.91
N VAL A 41 -6.16 -1.72 -10.75
CA VAL A 41 -7.48 -1.08 -10.65
C VAL A 41 -7.42 0.38 -11.11
N HIS A 42 -6.41 1.13 -10.69
CA HIS A 42 -6.21 2.51 -11.13
C HIS A 42 -5.95 2.60 -12.64
N ARG A 43 -5.06 1.76 -13.17
CA ARG A 43 -4.78 1.65 -14.61
C ARG A 43 -6.04 1.37 -15.41
N ASN A 44 -6.86 0.41 -14.99
CA ASN A 44 -8.09 0.07 -15.70
C ASN A 44 -9.06 1.26 -15.76
N ARG A 45 -9.18 2.03 -14.67
CA ARG A 45 -9.99 3.26 -14.66
C ARG A 45 -9.42 4.33 -15.59
N LEU A 46 -8.10 4.51 -15.62
CA LEU A 46 -7.45 5.45 -16.54
C LEU A 46 -7.66 5.06 -18.00
N VAL A 47 -7.49 3.78 -18.35
CA VAL A 47 -7.69 3.29 -19.71
C VAL A 47 -9.15 3.38 -20.15
N GLN A 48 -10.10 3.13 -19.25
CA GLN A 48 -11.52 3.34 -19.53
C GLN A 48 -11.85 4.81 -19.80
N ARG A 49 -11.19 5.74 -19.09
CA ARG A 49 -11.40 7.17 -19.24
C ARG A 49 -10.68 7.76 -20.47
N TYR A 50 -9.50 7.22 -20.79
CA TYR A 50 -8.58 7.68 -21.82
C TYR A 50 -8.01 6.49 -22.60
N PRO A 51 -8.82 5.84 -23.47
CA PRO A 51 -8.41 4.65 -24.21
C PRO A 51 -7.19 4.88 -25.11
N GLU A 52 -7.01 6.09 -25.63
CA GLU A 52 -5.85 6.52 -26.42
C GLU A 52 -4.52 6.46 -25.66
N CYS A 53 -4.56 6.47 -24.32
CA CYS A 53 -3.38 6.36 -23.47
C CYS A 53 -3.02 4.90 -23.12
N ARG A 54 -3.76 3.90 -23.59
CA ARG A 54 -3.60 2.49 -23.19
C ARG A 54 -2.17 1.97 -23.31
N ASP A 55 -1.50 2.28 -24.42
CA ASP A 55 -0.15 1.80 -24.70
C ASP A 55 0.93 2.63 -23.97
N ARG A 56 0.57 3.81 -23.47
CA ARG A 56 1.44 4.68 -22.67
C ARG A 56 1.37 4.36 -21.17
N ILE A 57 0.31 3.69 -20.71
CA ILE A 57 0.14 3.30 -19.32
C ILE A 57 0.74 1.90 -19.12
N LEU A 58 1.88 1.87 -18.44
CA LEU A 58 2.65 0.66 -18.14
C LEU A 58 1.77 -0.44 -17.54
N ASP A 59 2.05 -1.69 -17.91
CA ASP A 59 1.43 -2.84 -17.27
C ASP A 59 2.13 -3.17 -15.94
N GLU A 60 1.62 -4.18 -15.24
CA GLU A 60 2.18 -4.68 -13.98
C GLU A 60 3.64 -5.15 -14.14
N LYS A 61 3.99 -5.75 -15.29
CA LYS A 61 5.33 -6.29 -15.52
C LYS A 61 6.37 -5.19 -15.69
N HIS A 62 5.99 -4.05 -16.28
CA HIS A 62 6.88 -2.93 -16.54
C HIS A 62 6.90 -1.90 -15.41
N ILE A 63 5.90 -1.88 -14.53
CA ILE A 63 5.82 -0.85 -13.50
C ILE A 63 6.91 -1.00 -12.44
N GLU A 64 7.24 -2.24 -12.09
CA GLU A 64 8.29 -2.53 -11.09
C GLU A 64 9.71 -2.25 -11.61
N PHE A 65 9.92 -2.31 -12.93
CA PHE A 65 11.18 -1.86 -13.52
C PHE A 65 11.30 -0.33 -13.52
N ARG A 66 10.18 0.37 -13.57
CA ARG A 66 10.15 1.83 -13.70
C ARG A 66 10.11 2.56 -12.36
N PHE A 67 9.48 1.96 -11.36
CA PHE A 67 9.30 2.53 -10.02
C PHE A 67 9.70 1.51 -8.96
N ARG A 68 10.53 1.96 -8.02
CA ARG A 68 10.99 1.12 -6.91
C ARG A 68 9.86 0.91 -5.90
N ILE A 69 9.63 -0.34 -5.52
CA ILE A 69 8.79 -0.68 -4.37
C ILE A 69 9.66 -0.65 -3.11
N SER A 70 9.21 0.10 -2.11
CA SER A 70 9.78 0.12 -0.77
C SER A 70 8.92 -0.72 0.16
N TYR A 71 9.56 -1.41 1.11
CA TYR A 71 8.87 -2.24 2.10
C TYR A 71 9.16 -1.72 3.49
N GLN A 72 8.11 -1.65 4.31
CA GLN A 72 8.21 -1.32 5.72
C GLN A 72 7.50 -2.40 6.52
N GLU A 73 8.24 -3.03 7.43
CA GLU A 73 7.70 -3.99 8.38
C GLU A 73 7.18 -3.21 9.60
N MET A 74 5.91 -3.41 9.94
CA MET A 74 5.25 -2.77 11.07
C MET A 74 5.03 -3.83 12.14
N GLY A 75 5.59 -3.61 13.33
CA GLY A 75 5.27 -4.43 14.49
C GLY A 75 3.92 -4.02 15.10
N ALA A 76 3.29 -4.94 15.84
CA ALA A 76 2.07 -4.65 16.59
C ALA A 76 2.23 -3.44 17.54
N ASP A 77 3.43 -3.26 18.10
CA ASP A 77 3.77 -2.15 19.01
C ASP A 77 3.88 -0.78 18.34
N THR A 78 3.82 -0.74 17.00
CA THR A 78 3.87 0.50 16.21
C THR A 78 2.48 0.93 15.72
N CYS A 79 1.43 0.18 16.07
CA CYS A 79 0.07 0.44 15.62
C CYS A 79 -0.66 1.43 16.51
N TYR A 80 -0.95 2.60 15.93
CA TYR A 80 -1.66 3.75 16.51
C TYR A 80 -1.05 4.25 17.83
N PRO A 81 -0.69 5.55 17.95
CA PRO A 81 -0.52 6.09 19.29
C PRO A 81 -1.83 5.80 20.03
N SER A 82 -1.73 5.14 21.18
CA SER A 82 -2.88 4.89 22.05
C SER A 82 -3.61 6.21 22.20
N ILE A 83 -4.85 6.28 21.69
CA ILE A 83 -5.71 7.44 21.94
C ILE A 83 -5.88 7.43 23.45
N SER A 84 -5.10 8.27 24.14
CA SER A 84 -5.22 8.43 25.58
C SER A 84 -6.63 8.97 25.82
N PRO A 85 -7.52 8.24 26.52
CA PRO A 85 -8.83 8.76 26.87
C PRO A 85 -8.63 9.79 27.97
N GLY A 86 -8.28 11.03 27.61
CA GLY A 86 -7.79 11.96 28.61
C GLY A 86 -7.40 13.34 28.10
N THR A 87 -8.25 13.98 27.30
CA THR A 87 -8.33 15.45 27.31
C THR A 87 -9.69 15.89 26.77
N GLY A 88 -10.73 15.54 27.52
CA GLY A 88 -11.96 16.32 27.49
C GLY A 88 -11.67 17.69 28.06
N VAL A 89 -11.21 18.62 27.21
CA VAL A 89 -11.35 20.05 27.50
C VAL A 89 -12.78 20.40 27.11
N ARG A 90 -13.69 20.31 28.09
CA ARG A 90 -15.01 20.94 27.96
C ARG A 90 -14.83 22.47 28.03
N PRO A 91 -15.68 23.24 27.33
CA PRO A 91 -15.65 24.70 27.33
C PRO A 91 -15.98 25.30 28.70
#